data_AF-W7KZ91-F1
#
_entry.id   AF-W7KZ91-F1
#
_cell.length_a   1.000
_cell.length_b   1.000
_cell.length_c   1.000
_cell.angle_alpha   90.00
_cell.angle_beta   90.00
_cell.angle_gamma   90.00
#
_symmetry.space_group_name_H-M   'P 1'
#
loop_
_entity.id
_entity.type
_entity.pdbx_description
1 polymer ?
#
loop_
_entity_poly.entity_id
_entity_poly.type
_entity_poly.pdbx_seq_one_letter_code
_entity_poly.pdbx_strand_id
1 'polypeptide(L)'
;MRYNSIITALFAGSLLLAGCNQTEEQIVEEEDKNNPSTEEQRAETEEAPEDNKRITEEVGLGDTRDLFREAYGENKNNEEIARFNGDSMLVEFQTHRAVNVELQFEDMEKKMSNEEVLAFIEKRIPKDAEEVNRVRDDNNQREIIEYKSKLLKETLSEEVYEGDEPGTFTVLLTSSEEDYVSASLSIGHSDQGA
;
A
#
# COMPACT_ATOMS: atom_id res chain seq x y z
N MET A 1 -10.36 44.55 72.42
CA MET A 1 -10.75 43.37 73.22
C MET A 1 -10.79 42.18 72.27
N ARG A 2 -9.78 41.31 72.30
CA ARG A 2 -9.70 40.04 73.08
C ARG A 2 -10.44 38.87 72.41
N TYR A 3 -9.62 37.91 71.94
CA TYR A 3 -9.83 36.45 71.84
C TYR A 3 -10.98 35.96 70.91
N ASN A 4 -10.89 34.88 70.11
CA ASN A 4 -10.20 33.60 70.29
C ASN A 4 -9.96 32.88 68.95
N SER A 5 -8.95 32.01 68.98
CA SER A 5 -8.62 30.94 68.03
C SER A 5 -9.76 29.90 67.93
N ILE A 6 -9.91 29.24 66.76
CA ILE A 6 -10.20 27.79 66.61
C ILE A 6 -9.74 27.36 65.21
N ILE A 7 -8.90 26.32 65.22
CA ILE A 7 -8.42 25.54 64.08
C ILE A 7 -9.54 24.59 63.65
N THR A 8 -9.85 24.55 62.35
CA THR A 8 -10.41 23.35 61.72
C THR A 8 -9.80 23.18 60.34
N ALA A 9 -8.97 22.15 60.22
CA ALA A 9 -8.48 21.65 58.94
C ALA A 9 -9.61 20.89 58.23
N LEU A 10 -9.80 21.13 56.94
CA LEU A 10 -10.43 20.17 56.06
C LEU A 10 -9.73 20.21 54.70
N PHE A 11 -8.94 19.17 54.47
CA PHE A 11 -8.44 18.76 53.17
C PHE A 11 -9.64 18.39 52.29
N ALA A 12 -9.75 19.01 51.13
CA ALA A 12 -10.45 18.44 49.99
C ALA A 12 -9.73 18.94 48.73
N GLY A 13 -8.87 18.07 48.19
CA GLY A 13 -8.32 18.25 46.86
C GLY A 13 -9.45 18.22 45.83
N SER A 14 -9.37 19.11 44.86
CA SER A 14 -10.11 18.99 43.61
C SER A 14 -9.17 19.45 42.52
N LEU A 15 -8.86 18.47 41.66
CA LEU A 15 -7.98 18.58 40.52
C LEU A 15 -8.42 19.74 39.63
N LEU A 16 -7.42 20.49 39.19
CA LEU A 16 -7.52 21.40 38.05
C LEU A 16 -7.89 20.54 36.83
N LEU A 17 -9.14 20.66 36.36
CA LEU A 17 -9.47 20.35 34.97
C LEU A 17 -8.84 21.46 34.11
N ALA A 18 -7.53 21.33 33.89
CA ALA A 18 -6.90 21.95 32.74
C ALA A 18 -7.44 21.21 31.52
N GLY A 19 -8.44 21.81 30.87
CA GLY A 19 -8.83 21.43 29.52
C GLY A 19 -7.64 21.67 28.61
N CYS A 20 -6.90 20.61 28.32
CA CYS A 20 -5.96 20.59 27.21
C CYS A 20 -6.79 20.40 25.93
N ASN A 21 -7.05 21.52 25.25
CA ASN A 21 -7.11 21.52 23.79
C ASN A 21 -5.81 20.86 23.31
N GLN A 22 -5.87 19.61 22.87
CA GLN A 22 -4.80 19.02 22.08
C GLN A 22 -5.15 19.24 20.63
N THR A 23 -4.64 20.38 20.18
CA THR A 23 -4.37 20.74 18.79
C THR A 23 -3.81 19.54 18.04
N GLU A 24 -4.40 19.26 16.89
CA GLU A 24 -3.79 18.53 15.79
C GLU A 24 -2.44 19.18 15.47
N GLU A 25 -1.33 18.62 15.98
CA GLU A 25 -0.01 18.86 15.41
C GLU A 25 0.99 17.83 15.94
N GLN A 26 1.63 17.15 14.97
CA GLN A 26 2.85 16.35 15.09
C GLN A 26 2.71 14.95 15.70
N ILE A 27 2.12 14.04 14.92
CA ILE A 27 2.56 12.65 14.92
C ILE A 27 3.92 12.66 14.22
N VAL A 28 4.99 12.69 15.01
CA VAL A 28 6.33 12.36 14.53
C VAL A 28 6.34 10.85 14.34
N GLU A 29 6.46 10.42 13.08
CA GLU A 29 6.77 9.05 12.70
C GLU A 29 8.11 8.63 13.30
N GLU A 30 8.05 8.01 14.48
CA GLU A 30 9.02 6.98 14.84
C GLU A 30 8.23 5.67 14.87
N GLU A 31 8.31 4.88 13.78
CA GLU A 31 7.83 3.51 13.76
C GLU A 31 8.50 2.74 14.90
N ASP A 32 7.77 2.54 16.00
CA ASP A 32 8.12 1.56 17.01
C ASP A 32 7.99 0.18 16.37
N LYS A 33 9.13 -0.45 16.07
CA LYS A 33 9.24 -1.78 15.45
C LYS A 33 8.52 -2.91 16.21
N ASN A 34 7.95 -2.64 17.39
CA ASN A 34 7.15 -3.59 18.15
C ASN A 34 5.63 -3.32 18.09
N ASN A 35 5.19 -2.24 17.44
CA ASN A 35 3.78 -1.95 17.25
C ASN A 35 3.33 -2.49 15.88
N PRO A 36 2.29 -3.35 15.81
CA PRO A 36 1.83 -3.88 14.55
C PRO A 36 1.30 -2.76 13.67
N SER A 37 1.53 -2.85 12.36
CA SER A 37 1.07 -1.84 11.43
C SER A 37 -0.45 -1.78 11.36
N THR A 38 -0.99 -0.67 10.85
CA THR A 38 -2.45 -0.51 10.71
C THR A 38 -3.06 -1.66 9.91
N GLU A 39 -2.37 -2.13 8.87
CA GLU A 39 -2.84 -3.24 8.05
C GLU A 39 -2.68 -4.61 8.71
N GLU A 40 -1.65 -4.82 9.54
CA GLU A 40 -1.56 -6.02 10.39
C GLU A 40 -2.72 -6.08 11.39
N GLN A 41 -3.03 -4.95 12.04
CA GLN A 41 -4.17 -4.87 12.96
C GLN A 41 -5.50 -5.14 12.24
N ARG A 42 -5.69 -4.57 11.03
CA ARG A 42 -6.89 -4.83 10.22
C ARG A 42 -6.98 -6.29 9.79
N ALA A 43 -5.88 -6.91 9.38
CA ALA A 43 -5.85 -8.33 9.02
C ALA A 43 -6.33 -9.24 10.17
N GLU A 44 -6.06 -8.86 11.41
CA GLU A 44 -6.48 -9.61 12.60
C GLU A 44 -7.90 -9.27 13.09
N THR A 45 -8.40 -8.07 12.82
CA THR A 45 -9.60 -7.52 13.50
C THR A 45 -10.75 -7.13 12.59
N GLU A 46 -10.49 -6.84 11.31
CA GLU A 46 -11.51 -6.52 10.31
C GLU A 46 -11.87 -7.79 9.52
N GLU A 47 -13.16 -7.95 9.21
CA GLU A 47 -13.56 -9.01 8.27
C GLU A 47 -13.05 -8.66 6.88
N ALA A 48 -12.49 -9.65 6.18
CA ALA A 48 -12.05 -9.49 4.81
C ALA A 48 -13.21 -8.96 3.94
N PRO A 49 -12.92 -8.19 2.87
CA PRO A 49 -13.96 -7.63 2.00
C PRO A 49 -14.93 -8.72 1.54
N GLU A 50 -16.25 -8.49 1.72
CA GLU A 50 -17.27 -9.49 1.34
C GLU A 50 -17.17 -9.89 -0.15
N ASP A 51 -16.67 -8.99 -1.00
CA ASP A 51 -16.43 -9.25 -2.41
C ASP A 51 -14.94 -9.57 -2.66
N ASN A 52 -14.56 -10.83 -2.39
CA ASN A 52 -13.26 -11.42 -2.72
C ASN A 52 -13.11 -11.66 -4.25
N LYS A 53 -13.50 -10.67 -5.05
CA LYS A 53 -13.54 -10.74 -6.50
C LYS A 53 -12.19 -10.37 -7.09
N ARG A 54 -11.67 -11.29 -7.91
CA ARG A 54 -10.49 -11.05 -8.74
C ARG A 54 -10.81 -10.16 -9.93
N ILE A 55 -10.11 -9.02 -10.06
CA ILE A 55 -10.29 -8.05 -11.15
C ILE A 55 -9.25 -8.20 -12.27
N THR A 56 -8.18 -8.93 -12.01
CA THR A 56 -7.08 -9.27 -12.95
C THR A 56 -7.29 -10.66 -13.59
N GLU A 57 -6.55 -10.95 -14.67
CA GLU A 57 -6.53 -12.30 -15.28
C GLU A 57 -5.79 -13.29 -14.37
N GLU A 58 -4.59 -12.92 -13.94
CA GLU A 58 -3.78 -13.58 -12.92
C GLU A 58 -3.57 -12.64 -11.74
N VAL A 59 -3.61 -13.18 -10.51
CA VAL A 59 -3.64 -12.38 -9.28
C VAL A 59 -2.55 -11.31 -9.26
N GLY A 60 -2.97 -10.05 -9.08
CA GLY A 60 -2.14 -8.86 -9.23
C GLY A 60 -2.76 -7.60 -8.59
N LEU A 61 -2.54 -6.44 -9.20
CA LEU A 61 -2.91 -5.14 -8.64
C LEU A 61 -4.42 -5.02 -8.36
N GLY A 62 -4.79 -4.56 -7.16
CA GLY A 62 -6.16 -4.39 -6.69
C GLY A 62 -6.89 -5.66 -6.24
N ASP A 63 -6.30 -6.83 -6.44
CA ASP A 63 -6.82 -8.08 -5.87
C ASP A 63 -6.54 -8.17 -4.38
N THR A 64 -7.29 -9.03 -3.69
CA THR A 64 -7.21 -9.20 -2.24
C THR A 64 -6.01 -10.05 -1.83
N ARG A 65 -5.56 -9.89 -0.58
CA ARG A 65 -4.51 -10.73 0.02
C ARG A 65 -4.82 -12.23 -0.05
N ASP A 66 -6.07 -12.62 0.15
CA ASP A 66 -6.48 -14.03 0.10
C ASP A 66 -6.27 -14.65 -1.29
N LEU A 67 -6.53 -13.88 -2.36
CA LEU A 67 -6.25 -14.34 -3.73
C LEU A 67 -4.75 -14.55 -3.96
N PHE A 68 -3.90 -13.69 -3.39
CA PHE A 68 -2.44 -13.85 -3.48
C PHE A 68 -1.99 -15.13 -2.75
N ARG A 69 -2.53 -15.38 -1.56
CA ARG A 69 -2.23 -16.60 -0.80
C ARG A 69 -2.67 -17.86 -1.52
N GLU A 70 -3.85 -17.84 -2.15
CA GLU A 70 -4.36 -18.96 -2.96
C GLU A 70 -3.46 -19.22 -4.19
N ALA A 71 -3.01 -18.16 -4.86
CA ALA A 71 -2.25 -18.28 -6.10
C ALA A 71 -0.77 -18.61 -5.89
N TYR A 72 -0.13 -18.01 -4.88
CA TYR A 72 1.33 -18.02 -4.72
C TYR A 72 1.80 -18.67 -3.40
N GLY A 73 0.87 -19.12 -2.55
CA GLY A 73 1.15 -19.74 -1.27
C GLY A 73 1.29 -18.73 -0.13
N GLU A 74 1.77 -19.21 1.02
CA GLU A 74 1.83 -18.38 2.23
C GLU A 74 2.82 -17.21 2.10
N ASN A 75 2.40 -16.07 2.65
CA ASN A 75 3.22 -14.88 2.80
C ASN A 75 4.46 -15.17 3.66
N LYS A 76 5.63 -14.69 3.21
CA LYS A 76 6.92 -14.87 3.93
C LYS A 76 7.38 -13.66 4.74
N ASN A 77 6.61 -12.57 4.80
CA ASN A 77 6.92 -11.37 5.57
C ASN A 77 5.76 -11.01 6.52
N ASN A 78 5.08 -9.88 6.30
CA ASN A 78 3.97 -9.44 7.15
C ASN A 78 2.73 -9.05 6.35
N GLU A 79 1.61 -8.79 7.03
CA GLU A 79 0.30 -8.60 6.38
C GLU A 79 0.22 -7.32 5.51
N GLU A 80 1.04 -6.31 5.82
CA GLU A 80 1.14 -5.08 5.04
C GLU A 80 2.01 -5.24 3.81
N ILE A 81 3.23 -5.75 3.98
CA ILE A 81 4.20 -5.98 2.91
C ILE A 81 4.45 -7.48 2.81
N ALA A 82 3.77 -8.14 1.88
CA ALA A 82 3.91 -9.56 1.66
C ALA A 82 5.00 -9.89 0.65
N ARG A 83 5.57 -11.10 0.77
CA ARG A 83 6.53 -11.66 -0.19
C ARG A 83 6.02 -12.98 -0.76
N PHE A 84 6.03 -13.07 -2.09
CA PHE A 84 5.60 -14.24 -2.86
C PHE A 84 6.68 -14.66 -3.87
N ASN A 85 6.52 -15.84 -4.48
CA ASN A 85 7.39 -16.37 -5.54
C ASN A 85 8.90 -16.35 -5.22
N GLY A 86 9.28 -16.76 -4.02
CA GLY A 86 10.71 -16.81 -3.66
C GLY A 86 11.33 -15.42 -3.45
N ASP A 87 10.53 -14.45 -3.02
CA ASP A 87 10.89 -13.04 -2.77
C ASP A 87 11.04 -12.19 -4.03
N SER A 88 10.79 -12.76 -5.23
CA SER A 88 10.80 -12.02 -6.49
C SER A 88 9.54 -11.18 -6.72
N MET A 89 8.55 -11.29 -5.83
CA MET A 89 7.31 -10.51 -5.85
C MET A 89 7.05 -9.95 -4.45
N LEU A 90 7.04 -8.63 -4.34
CA LEU A 90 6.71 -7.91 -3.12
C LEU A 90 5.37 -7.19 -3.35
N VAL A 91 4.46 -7.30 -2.38
CA VAL A 91 3.10 -6.78 -2.51
C VAL A 91 2.76 -5.98 -1.28
N GLU A 92 2.41 -4.72 -1.48
CA GLU A 92 1.86 -3.87 -0.43
C GLU A 92 0.34 -3.94 -0.48
N PHE A 93 -0.27 -4.17 0.68
CA PHE A 93 -1.72 -4.18 0.85
C PHE A 93 -2.16 -2.95 1.65
N GLN A 94 -3.24 -2.32 1.21
CA GLN A 94 -4.01 -1.38 2.02
C GLN A 94 -5.48 -1.76 1.94
N THR A 95 -6.19 -1.73 3.06
CA THR A 95 -7.59 -2.15 3.15
C THR A 95 -7.83 -3.55 2.55
N HIS A 96 -6.93 -4.49 2.83
CA HIS A 96 -6.90 -5.87 2.32
C HIS A 96 -6.61 -6.05 0.81
N ARG A 97 -6.34 -4.99 0.05
CA ARG A 97 -6.13 -5.06 -1.40
C ARG A 97 -4.76 -4.56 -1.82
N ALA A 98 -4.20 -5.19 -2.85
CA ALA A 98 -2.87 -4.85 -3.33
C ALA A 98 -2.86 -3.45 -3.95
N VAL A 99 -2.09 -2.52 -3.37
CA VAL A 99 -1.91 -1.16 -3.88
C VAL A 99 -0.56 -0.95 -4.56
N ASN A 100 0.41 -1.82 -4.26
CA ASN A 100 1.69 -1.88 -4.94
C ASN A 100 2.11 -3.33 -5.18
N VAL A 101 2.60 -3.64 -6.38
CA VAL A 101 3.17 -4.94 -6.73
C VAL A 101 4.51 -4.71 -7.41
N GLU A 102 5.59 -5.12 -6.75
CA GLU A 102 6.94 -5.10 -7.28
C GLU A 102 7.34 -6.48 -7.78
N LEU A 103 7.99 -6.51 -8.94
CA LEU A 103 8.43 -7.71 -9.63
C LEU A 103 9.93 -7.59 -9.92
N GLN A 104 10.72 -8.55 -9.44
CA GLN A 104 12.14 -8.67 -9.74
C GLN A 104 12.36 -9.84 -10.70
N PHE A 105 12.46 -9.56 -12.00
CA PHE A 105 12.49 -10.61 -13.04
C PHE A 105 13.78 -11.41 -13.04
N GLU A 106 14.89 -10.81 -12.58
CA GLU A 106 16.18 -11.49 -12.44
C GLU A 106 16.16 -12.60 -11.37
N ASP A 107 15.30 -12.45 -10.36
CA ASP A 107 15.16 -13.40 -9.24
C ASP A 107 14.11 -14.49 -9.50
N MET A 108 13.42 -14.44 -10.65
CA MET A 108 12.43 -15.46 -11.02
C MET A 108 13.11 -16.75 -11.50
N GLU A 109 12.46 -17.90 -11.27
CA GLU A 109 12.99 -19.22 -11.65
C GLU A 109 13.24 -19.36 -13.17
N LYS A 110 12.49 -18.61 -13.99
CA LYS A 110 12.59 -18.62 -15.45
C LYS A 110 13.00 -17.24 -15.94
N LYS A 111 14.11 -17.15 -16.68
CA LYS A 111 14.43 -15.96 -17.47
C LYS A 111 13.37 -15.75 -18.55
N MET A 112 12.79 -14.56 -18.58
CA MET A 112 11.78 -14.14 -19.54
C MET A 112 12.40 -13.20 -20.58
N SER A 113 11.90 -13.25 -21.83
CA SER A 113 12.14 -12.19 -22.80
C SER A 113 11.33 -10.94 -22.45
N ASN A 114 11.64 -9.78 -23.04
CA ASN A 114 10.84 -8.57 -22.84
C ASN A 114 9.36 -8.75 -23.23
N GLU A 115 9.08 -9.51 -24.29
CA GLU A 115 7.69 -9.84 -24.68
C GLU A 115 7.00 -10.68 -23.61
N GLU A 116 7.69 -11.67 -23.04
CA GLU A 116 7.17 -12.49 -21.94
C GLU A 116 6.97 -11.67 -20.66
N VAL A 117 7.87 -10.73 -20.35
CA VAL A 117 7.73 -9.79 -19.21
C VAL A 117 6.48 -8.92 -19.36
N LEU A 118 6.29 -8.31 -20.54
CA LEU A 118 5.12 -7.46 -20.78
C LEU A 118 3.83 -8.26 -20.69
N ALA A 119 3.78 -9.47 -21.28
CA ALA A 119 2.62 -10.35 -21.16
C ALA A 119 2.38 -10.83 -19.72
N PHE A 120 3.45 -11.02 -18.94
CA PHE A 120 3.36 -11.38 -17.52
C PHE A 120 2.73 -10.25 -16.69
N ILE A 121 3.10 -9.00 -16.97
CA ILE A 121 2.55 -7.80 -16.32
C ILE A 121 1.10 -7.56 -16.75
N GLU A 122 0.80 -7.67 -18.05
CA GLU A 122 -0.55 -7.43 -18.60
C GLU A 122 -1.62 -8.28 -17.91
N LYS A 123 -1.28 -9.52 -17.55
CA LYS A 123 -2.21 -10.39 -16.83
C LYS A 123 -2.46 -9.99 -15.38
N ARG A 124 -1.57 -9.19 -14.80
CA ARG A 124 -1.56 -8.76 -13.38
C ARG A 124 -2.03 -7.33 -13.17
N ILE A 125 -2.40 -6.63 -14.25
CA ILE A 125 -3.15 -5.39 -14.18
C ILE A 125 -4.66 -5.68 -14.32
N PRO A 126 -5.55 -4.74 -13.95
CA PRO A 126 -6.99 -4.91 -14.11
C PRO A 126 -7.39 -5.23 -15.57
N LYS A 127 -8.37 -6.12 -15.76
CA LYS A 127 -8.81 -6.54 -17.11
C LYS A 127 -9.38 -5.42 -17.99
N ASP A 128 -9.82 -4.33 -17.37
CA ASP A 128 -10.37 -3.16 -18.04
C ASP A 128 -9.37 -2.01 -18.11
N ALA A 129 -8.09 -2.26 -17.83
CA ALA A 129 -7.06 -1.25 -17.88
C ALA A 129 -6.92 -0.70 -19.31
N GLU A 130 -7.02 0.62 -19.42
CA GLU A 130 -6.81 1.38 -20.65
C GLU A 130 -5.54 2.22 -20.50
N GLU A 131 -4.53 1.98 -21.34
CA GLU A 131 -3.32 2.81 -21.38
C GLU A 131 -3.69 4.24 -21.80
N VAL A 132 -3.30 5.22 -20.98
CA VAL A 132 -3.56 6.64 -21.26
C VAL A 132 -2.30 7.40 -21.66
N ASN A 133 -1.13 6.95 -21.18
CA ASN A 133 0.14 7.58 -21.46
C ASN A 133 1.28 6.58 -21.32
N ARG A 134 2.37 6.82 -22.07
CA ARG A 134 3.60 6.04 -22.00
C ARG A 134 4.79 6.95 -22.23
N VAL A 135 5.69 7.01 -21.26
CA VAL A 135 6.89 7.85 -21.29
C VAL A 135 8.10 6.96 -21.07
N ARG A 136 9.06 7.03 -21.99
CA ARG A 136 10.36 6.37 -21.87
C ARG A 136 11.41 7.41 -21.53
N ASP A 137 12.12 7.22 -20.43
CA ASP A 137 13.30 8.00 -20.07
C ASP A 137 14.55 7.23 -20.51
N ASP A 138 15.05 7.59 -21.69
CA ASP A 138 16.24 6.98 -22.29
C ASP A 138 17.50 7.19 -21.44
N ASN A 139 17.54 8.20 -20.55
CA ASN A 139 18.71 8.44 -19.69
C ASN A 139 18.74 7.52 -18.47
N ASN A 140 17.56 7.09 -17.99
CA ASN A 140 17.43 6.33 -16.75
C ASN A 140 17.00 4.88 -16.97
N GLN A 141 16.92 4.41 -18.22
CA GLN A 141 16.48 3.05 -18.56
C GLN A 141 15.12 2.70 -17.92
N ARG A 142 14.23 3.71 -17.85
CA ARG A 142 12.91 3.60 -17.24
C ARG A 142 11.82 3.85 -18.26
N GLU A 143 10.75 3.11 -18.15
CA GLU A 143 9.54 3.34 -18.93
C GLU A 143 8.35 3.36 -17.97
N ILE A 144 7.58 4.45 -18.00
CA ILE A 144 6.40 4.67 -17.19
C ILE A 144 5.20 4.56 -18.11
N ILE A 145 4.24 3.74 -17.72
CA ILE A 145 3.00 3.54 -18.45
C ILE A 145 1.86 3.86 -17.48
N GLU A 146 1.03 4.82 -17.82
CA GLU A 146 -0.13 5.22 -17.03
C GLU A 146 -1.38 4.56 -17.59
N TYR A 147 -2.24 4.11 -16.69
CA TYR A 147 -3.47 3.42 -17.03
C TYR A 147 -4.66 3.99 -16.26
N LYS A 148 -5.86 3.75 -16.78
CA LYS A 148 -7.14 3.93 -16.09
C LYS A 148 -7.92 2.62 -16.04
N SER A 149 -8.58 2.35 -14.91
CA SER A 149 -9.44 1.19 -14.69
C SER A 149 -10.67 1.58 -13.88
N LYS A 150 -11.85 1.21 -14.37
CA LYS A 150 -13.11 1.36 -13.62
C LYS A 150 -13.21 0.31 -12.52
N LEU A 151 -12.71 -0.90 -12.78
CA LEU A 151 -12.68 -1.95 -11.76
C LEU A 151 -11.90 -1.51 -10.52
N LEU A 152 -10.72 -0.89 -10.67
CA LEU A 152 -9.98 -0.35 -9.53
C LEU A 152 -10.77 0.73 -8.79
N LYS A 153 -11.34 1.69 -9.53
CA LYS A 153 -12.15 2.77 -8.95
C LYS A 153 -13.34 2.27 -8.13
N GLU A 154 -13.98 1.19 -8.57
CA GLU A 154 -15.12 0.58 -7.87
C GLU A 154 -14.69 -0.23 -6.65
N THR A 155 -13.42 -0.65 -6.60
CA THR A 155 -12.91 -1.67 -5.68
C THR A 155 -12.08 -1.08 -4.55
N LEU A 156 -11.40 0.03 -4.79
CA LEU A 156 -10.54 0.74 -3.83
C LEU A 156 -11.20 2.04 -3.36
N SER A 157 -10.93 2.43 -2.11
CA SER A 157 -11.38 3.72 -1.58
C SER A 157 -10.61 4.88 -2.23
N GLU A 158 -11.14 6.10 -2.20
CA GLU A 158 -10.41 7.26 -2.72
C GLU A 158 -9.14 7.58 -1.91
N GLU A 159 -9.08 7.13 -0.65
CA GLU A 159 -7.98 7.39 0.28
C GLU A 159 -6.66 6.75 -0.19
N VAL A 160 -6.71 5.56 -0.81
CA VAL A 160 -5.49 4.86 -1.27
C VAL A 160 -4.83 5.51 -2.49
N TYR A 161 -5.49 6.50 -3.11
CA TYR A 161 -4.95 7.23 -4.25
C TYR A 161 -4.17 8.48 -3.83
N GLU A 162 -4.12 8.83 -2.54
CA GLU A 162 -3.32 9.94 -2.01
C GLU A 162 -3.52 11.31 -2.71
N GLY A 163 -4.70 11.53 -3.28
CA GLY A 163 -5.05 12.75 -4.03
C GLY A 163 -5.00 12.62 -5.55
N ASP A 164 -4.55 11.47 -6.07
CA ASP A 164 -4.67 11.12 -7.48
C ASP A 164 -6.12 10.80 -7.90
N GLU A 165 -6.34 10.77 -9.21
CA GLU A 165 -7.65 10.44 -9.78
C GLU A 165 -8.01 8.95 -9.50
N PRO A 166 -9.14 8.66 -8.82
CA PRO A 166 -9.52 7.29 -8.54
C PRO A 166 -9.66 6.43 -9.80
N GLY A 167 -9.06 5.24 -9.76
CA GLY A 167 -8.95 4.31 -10.87
C GLY A 167 -7.70 4.47 -11.72
N THR A 168 -6.78 5.38 -11.40
CA THR A 168 -5.47 5.45 -12.06
C THR A 168 -4.45 4.53 -11.41
N PHE A 169 -3.51 4.05 -12.21
CA PHE A 169 -2.33 3.36 -11.72
C PHE A 169 -1.19 3.50 -12.74
N THR A 170 0.03 3.22 -12.30
CA THR A 170 1.22 3.24 -13.13
C THR A 170 1.93 1.90 -13.17
N VAL A 171 2.54 1.60 -14.30
CA VAL A 171 3.53 0.54 -14.46
C VAL A 171 4.87 1.20 -14.74
N LEU A 172 5.83 1.06 -13.82
CA LEU A 172 7.20 1.47 -14.00
C LEU A 172 8.05 0.24 -14.37
N LEU A 173 8.54 0.20 -15.60
CA LEU A 173 9.50 -0.79 -16.06
C LEU A 173 10.92 -0.23 -15.90
N THR A 174 11.81 -1.03 -15.33
CA THR A 174 13.24 -0.73 -15.29
C THR A 174 13.99 -1.73 -16.16
N SER A 175 14.88 -1.23 -17.01
CA SER A 175 15.75 -2.03 -17.86
C SER A 175 17.20 -1.97 -17.40
N SER A 176 17.96 -3.03 -17.69
CA SER A 176 19.41 -3.02 -17.70
C SER A 176 19.85 -3.38 -19.12
N GLU A 177 20.59 -2.46 -19.75
CA GLU A 177 20.87 -2.50 -21.19
C GLU A 177 19.57 -2.51 -22.02
N GLU A 178 19.22 -3.64 -22.64
CA GLU A 178 18.01 -3.83 -23.45
C GLU A 178 16.96 -4.73 -22.79
N ASP A 179 17.29 -5.41 -21.69
CA ASP A 179 16.39 -6.37 -21.01
C ASP A 179 15.66 -5.68 -19.83
N TYR A 180 14.37 -5.92 -19.66
CA TYR A 180 13.64 -5.52 -18.44
C TYR A 180 14.10 -6.37 -17.25
N VAL A 181 14.48 -5.71 -16.16
CA VAL A 181 14.99 -6.35 -14.93
C VAL A 181 13.98 -6.31 -13.78
N SER A 182 13.12 -5.28 -13.75
CA SER A 182 12.06 -5.16 -12.75
C SER A 182 10.87 -4.35 -13.23
N ALA A 183 9.75 -4.51 -12.54
CA ALA A 183 8.56 -3.69 -12.72
C ALA A 183 7.91 -3.33 -11.38
N SER A 184 7.31 -2.14 -11.30
CA SER A 184 6.40 -1.74 -10.22
C SER A 184 5.03 -1.45 -10.80
N LEU A 185 3.98 -2.02 -10.22
CA LEU A 185 2.59 -1.73 -10.54
C LEU A 185 1.99 -1.03 -9.32
N SER A 186 1.69 0.26 -9.41
CA SER A 186 1.37 1.09 -8.25
C SER A 186 0.12 1.93 -8.49
N ILE A 187 -0.79 1.96 -7.53
CA ILE A 187 -1.99 2.81 -7.56
C ILE A 187 -1.60 4.30 -7.61
N GLY A 188 -2.41 5.11 -8.27
CA GLY A 188 -2.14 6.53 -8.46
C GLY A 188 -1.13 6.80 -9.58
N HIS A 189 -0.74 8.05 -9.70
CA HIS A 189 0.39 8.47 -10.51
C HIS A 189 1.63 8.37 -9.62
N SER A 190 2.67 7.71 -10.10
CA SER A 190 3.97 7.83 -9.47
C SER A 190 4.40 9.30 -9.57
N ASP A 191 4.21 10.07 -8.49
CA ASP A 191 4.97 11.29 -8.24
C ASP A 191 6.42 10.85 -8.11
N GLN A 192 7.12 10.79 -9.26
CA GLN A 192 8.56 10.64 -9.23
C GLN A 192 9.11 11.93 -8.63
N GLY A 193 9.58 11.82 -7.38
CA GLY A 193 10.19 12.90 -6.63
C GLY A 193 11.09 13.79 -7.50
N ALA A 194 10.88 15.09 -7.35
CA ALA A 194 11.77 16.14 -7.83
C ALA A 194 13.17 16.06 -7.21
#